data_AF-A0A1G3AGG6-F1
#
_entry.id   AF-A0A1G3AGG6-F1
#
_cell.length_a   1.000
_cell.length_b   1.000
_cell.length_c   1.000
_cell.angle_alpha   90.00
_cell.angle_beta   90.00
_cell.angle_gamma   90.00
#
_symmetry.space_group_name_H-M   'P 1'
#
loop_
_entity.id
_entity.type
_entity.pdbx_description
1 polymer ?
#
loop_
_entity_poly.entity_id
_entity_poly.type
_entity_poly.pdbx_seq_one_letter_code
_entity_poly.pdbx_strand_id
1 'polypeptide(L)'
;METKFNVFEILQIAEKIEHNGAKFYLKTAELFDDLEIRDTCYKLATWKARHEKILAQRRKRFSEQTGEFGTFDPNNYVLSNPHVMAGLAVFATKSGSLKEPLSRENIQEIFKDAIRR
;
A
#
# COMPACT_ATOMS: atom_id res chain seq x y z
N MET A 1 -18.74 -18.04 -2.63
CA MET A 1 -17.46 -18.77 -2.61
C MET A 1 -16.44 -17.83 -1.97
N GLU A 2 -15.84 -18.23 -0.84
CA GLU A 2 -14.85 -17.42 -0.14
C GLU A 2 -13.57 -17.36 -0.98
N THR A 3 -13.13 -16.16 -1.37
CA THR A 3 -11.89 -16.04 -2.16
C THR A 3 -10.70 -16.09 -1.23
N LYS A 4 -9.82 -17.07 -1.43
CA LYS A 4 -8.64 -17.31 -0.58
C LYS A 4 -7.39 -16.96 -1.38
N PHE A 5 -6.66 -15.96 -0.92
CA PHE A 5 -5.32 -15.68 -1.42
C PHE A 5 -4.31 -16.62 -0.78
N ASN A 6 -3.38 -17.12 -1.59
CA ASN A 6 -2.25 -17.87 -1.06
C ASN A 6 -1.18 -16.92 -0.47
N VAL A 7 -0.16 -17.47 0.20
CA VAL A 7 0.88 -16.66 0.85
C VAL A 7 1.65 -15.80 -0.15
N PHE A 8 1.95 -16.33 -1.35
CA PHE A 8 2.62 -15.58 -2.40
C PHE A 8 1.81 -14.36 -2.85
N GLU A 9 0.51 -14.53 -3.04
CA GLU A 9 -0.42 -13.47 -3.43
C GLU A 9 -0.60 -12.44 -2.32
N ILE A 10 -0.69 -12.85 -1.06
CA ILE A 10 -0.75 -11.91 0.08
C ILE A 10 0.51 -11.06 0.13
N LEU A 11 1.69 -11.67 -0.06
CA LEU A 11 2.95 -10.92 -0.13
C LEU A 11 2.99 -9.97 -1.33
N GLN A 12 2.42 -10.37 -2.47
CA GLN A 12 2.30 -9.53 -3.65
C GLN A 12 1.34 -8.34 -3.43
N ILE A 13 0.20 -8.57 -2.78
CA ILE A 13 -0.74 -7.52 -2.37
C ILE A 13 -0.02 -6.53 -1.46
N ALA A 14 0.66 -7.02 -0.42
CA ALA A 14 1.37 -6.19 0.54
C ALA A 14 2.49 -5.35 -0.13
N GLU A 15 3.30 -5.96 -0.99
CA GLU A 15 4.33 -5.26 -1.77
C GLU A 15 3.70 -4.11 -2.58
N LYS A 16 2.58 -4.37 -3.24
CA LYS A 16 1.90 -3.37 -4.05
C LYS A 16 1.29 -2.24 -3.21
N ILE A 17 0.78 -2.54 -2.02
CA ILE A 17 0.30 -1.53 -1.07
C ILE A 17 1.43 -0.58 -0.66
N GLU A 18 2.60 -1.13 -0.31
CA GLU A 18 3.76 -0.32 0.06
C GLU A 18 4.24 0.56 -1.12
N HIS A 19 4.30 0.00 -2.34
CA HIS A 19 4.62 0.78 -3.54
C HIS A 19 3.63 1.92 -3.80
N ASN A 20 2.34 1.66 -3.67
CA ASN A 20 1.30 2.67 -3.83
C ASN A 20 1.40 3.76 -2.75
N GLY A 21 1.69 3.37 -1.50
CA GLY A 21 1.93 4.27 -0.39
C GLY A 21 3.15 5.18 -0.62
N ALA A 22 4.27 4.62 -1.11
CA ALA A 22 5.45 5.41 -1.44
C ALA A 22 5.14 6.49 -2.50
N LYS A 23 4.44 6.10 -3.57
CA LYS A 23 3.98 7.03 -4.60
C LYS A 23 3.01 8.09 -4.08
N PHE A 24 2.11 7.71 -3.18
CA PHE A 24 1.19 8.64 -2.55
C PHE A 24 1.96 9.74 -1.81
N TYR A 25 2.86 9.39 -0.90
CA TYR A 25 3.59 10.39 -0.13
C TYR A 25 4.52 11.26 -0.99
N LEU A 26 5.12 10.72 -2.06
CA LEU A 26 5.89 11.53 -3.01
C LEU A 26 5.02 12.60 -3.69
N LYS A 27 3.86 12.21 -4.21
CA LYS A 27 2.92 13.16 -4.82
C LYS A 27 2.38 14.17 -3.81
N THR A 28 2.10 13.71 -2.59
CA THR A 28 1.64 14.58 -1.49
C THR A 28 2.69 15.63 -1.16
N ALA A 29 3.99 15.28 -1.17
CA ALA A 29 5.07 16.25 -0.94
C ALA A 29 5.14 17.36 -2.01
N GLU A 30 4.62 17.14 -3.21
CA GLU A 30 4.57 18.15 -4.27
C GLU A 30 3.43 19.16 -4.07
N LEU A 31 2.44 18.85 -3.21
CA LEU A 31 1.26 19.68 -2.98
C LEU A 31 1.42 20.69 -1.83
N PHE A 32 2.52 20.63 -1.07
CA PHE A 32 2.76 21.49 0.08
C PHE A 32 4.01 22.33 -0.11
N ASP A 33 3.93 23.61 0.25
CA ASP A 33 5.08 24.52 0.29
C ASP A 33 5.83 24.45 1.65
N ASP A 34 5.16 23.95 2.69
CA ASP A 34 5.70 23.79 4.04
C ASP A 34 6.81 22.72 4.07
N LEU A 35 8.04 23.14 4.41
CA LEU A 35 9.22 22.28 4.39
C LEU A 35 9.14 21.11 5.37
N GLU A 36 8.51 21.27 6.53
CA GLU A 36 8.40 20.20 7.52
C GLU A 36 7.43 19.10 7.06
N ILE A 37 6.32 19.52 6.44
CA ILE A 37 5.35 18.59 5.85
C ILE A 37 5.98 17.80 4.70
N ARG A 38 6.72 18.49 3.82
CA ARG A 38 7.44 17.85 2.70
C ARG A 38 8.46 16.83 3.18
N ASP A 39 9.30 17.19 4.16
CA ASP A 39 10.29 16.29 4.73
C ASP A 39 9.64 15.05 5.36
N THR A 40 8.54 15.22 6.07
CA THR A 40 7.76 14.11 6.63
C THR A 40 7.23 13.19 5.54
N CYS A 41 6.64 13.74 4.46
CA CYS A 41 6.22 12.96 3.30
C CYS A 41 7.37 12.17 2.68
N TYR A 42 8.55 12.78 2.48
CA TYR A 42 9.71 12.09 1.92
C TYR A 42 10.22 10.95 2.81
N LYS A 43 10.22 11.16 4.14
CA LYS A 43 10.56 10.10 5.11
C LYS A 43 9.58 8.93 5.02
N LEU A 44 8.28 9.19 4.98
CA LEU A 44 7.26 8.16 4.83
C LEU A 44 7.39 7.42 3.49
N ALA A 45 7.60 8.14 2.38
CA ALA A 45 7.82 7.53 1.08
C ALA A 45 9.03 6.58 1.08
N THR A 46 10.14 7.02 1.68
CA THR A 46 11.37 6.23 1.82
C THR A 46 11.13 4.97 2.67
N TRP A 47 10.35 5.10 3.74
CA TRP A 47 10.02 3.97 4.60
C TRP A 47 9.18 2.92 3.86
N LYS A 48 8.14 3.36 3.14
CA LYS A 48 7.30 2.48 2.30
C LYS A 48 8.12 1.78 1.21
N ALA A 49 9.03 2.49 0.53
CA ALA A 49 9.93 1.89 -0.46
C ALA A 49 10.89 0.85 0.15
N ARG A 50 11.31 1.01 1.42
CA ARG A 50 12.09 0.00 2.13
C ARG A 50 11.26 -1.24 2.45
N HIS A 51 10.02 -1.06 2.89
CA HIS A 51 9.11 -2.17 3.16
C HIS A 51 8.77 -2.97 1.91
N GLU A 52 8.51 -2.31 0.79
CA GLU A 52 8.32 -2.94 -0.52
C GLU A 52 9.47 -3.91 -0.84
N LYS A 53 10.72 -3.47 -0.70
CA LYS A 53 11.91 -4.30 -0.94
C LYS A 53 11.96 -5.52 -0.02
N ILE A 54 11.64 -5.35 1.26
CA ILE A 54 11.62 -6.46 2.24
C ILE A 54 10.53 -7.47 1.87
N LEU A 55 9.35 -7.01 1.47
CA LEU A 55 8.24 -7.87 1.04
C LEU A 55 8.57 -8.61 -0.25
N ALA A 56 9.17 -7.93 -1.24
CA ALA A 56 9.62 -8.54 -2.48
C ALA A 56 10.66 -9.65 -2.23
N GLN A 57 11.62 -9.41 -1.31
CA GLN A 57 12.60 -10.42 -0.90
C GLN A 57 11.93 -11.62 -0.21
N ARG A 58 10.96 -11.38 0.67
CA ARG A 58 10.20 -12.46 1.33
C ARG A 58 9.39 -13.28 0.34
N ARG A 59 8.72 -12.62 -0.62
CA ARG A 59 7.95 -13.26 -1.69
C ARG A 59 8.83 -14.14 -2.56
N LYS A 60 9.99 -13.62 -2.98
CA LYS A 60 10.99 -14.37 -3.75
C LYS A 60 11.46 -15.62 -2.98
N ARG A 61 11.89 -15.45 -1.73
CA ARG A 61 12.35 -16.56 -0.89
C ARG A 61 11.25 -17.62 -0.67
N PHE A 62 10.01 -17.18 -0.47
CA PHE A 62 8.88 -18.10 -0.31
C PHE A 62 8.71 -18.95 -1.58
N SER A 63 8.62 -18.35 -2.77
CA SER A 63 8.49 -19.09 -4.02
C SER A 63 9.66 -20.02 -4.30
N GLU A 64 10.88 -19.64 -3.94
CA GLU A 64 12.07 -20.49 -4.08
C GLU A 64 12.03 -21.72 -3.15
N GLN A 65 11.44 -21.58 -1.96
CA GLN A 65 11.36 -22.65 -0.96
C GLN A 65 10.18 -23.60 -1.19
N THR A 66 9.04 -23.11 -1.66
CA THR A 66 7.81 -23.90 -1.79
C THR A 66 7.50 -24.31 -3.22
N GLY A 67 8.06 -23.62 -4.23
CA GLY A 67 7.64 -23.75 -5.62
C GLY A 67 6.25 -23.15 -5.91
N GLU A 68 5.63 -22.49 -4.92
CA GLU A 68 4.30 -21.89 -5.07
C GLU A 68 4.39 -20.47 -5.68
N PHE A 69 3.47 -20.19 -6.60
CA PHE A 69 3.31 -18.89 -7.27
C PHE A 69 1.83 -18.44 -7.21
N GLY A 70 1.49 -17.36 -7.91
CA GLY A 70 0.13 -16.83 -7.94
C GLY A 70 -0.88 -17.81 -8.56
N THR A 71 -2.10 -17.80 -8.02
CA THR A 71 -3.24 -18.66 -8.39
C THR A 71 -4.34 -17.87 -9.12
N PHE A 72 -3.94 -16.82 -9.84
CA PHE A 72 -4.86 -15.91 -10.54
C PHE A 72 -5.90 -16.67 -11.37
N ASP A 73 -7.18 -16.39 -11.09
CA ASP A 73 -8.32 -16.95 -11.80
C ASP A 73 -9.00 -15.86 -12.65
N PRO A 74 -8.90 -15.93 -13.99
CA PRO A 74 -9.52 -14.96 -14.89
C PRO A 74 -11.05 -14.83 -14.72
N ASN A 75 -11.73 -15.89 -14.31
CA ASN A 75 -13.19 -15.89 -14.12
C ASN A 75 -13.62 -15.19 -12.84
N ASN A 76 -12.69 -14.98 -11.90
CA ASN A 76 -12.91 -14.28 -10.64
C ASN A 76 -11.99 -13.04 -10.52
N TYR A 77 -11.77 -12.33 -11.63
CA TYR A 77 -10.76 -11.27 -11.79
C TYR A 77 -10.69 -10.28 -10.62
N VAL A 78 -11.81 -9.80 -10.10
CA VAL A 78 -11.81 -8.78 -9.03
C VAL A 78 -11.28 -9.36 -7.72
N LEU A 79 -11.72 -10.56 -7.35
CA LEU A 79 -11.38 -11.17 -6.06
C LEU A 79 -10.11 -12.02 -6.14
N SER A 80 -9.67 -12.43 -7.32
CA SER A 80 -8.47 -13.27 -7.51
C SER A 80 -7.23 -12.47 -7.94
N ASN A 81 -7.36 -11.16 -8.18
CA ASN A 81 -6.25 -10.34 -8.68
C ASN A 81 -5.60 -9.52 -7.56
N PRO A 82 -4.35 -9.85 -7.17
CA PRO A 82 -3.57 -9.11 -6.18
C PRO A 82 -3.48 -7.60 -6.44
N HIS A 83 -3.41 -7.17 -7.71
CA HIS A 83 -3.28 -5.76 -8.06
C HIS A 83 -4.57 -4.98 -7.80
N VAL A 84 -5.73 -5.60 -8.07
CA VAL A 84 -7.04 -5.00 -7.80
C VAL A 84 -7.21 -4.84 -6.29
N MET A 85 -6.91 -5.89 -5.53
CA MET A 85 -7.01 -5.84 -4.06
C MET A 85 -6.08 -4.83 -3.42
N ALA A 86 -4.83 -4.73 -3.90
CA ALA A 86 -3.90 -3.72 -3.41
C ALA A 86 -4.37 -2.28 -3.71
N GLY A 87 -5.08 -2.07 -4.83
CA GLY A 87 -5.71 -0.78 -5.14
C GLY A 87 -6.86 -0.45 -4.18
N LEU A 88 -7.66 -1.43 -3.79
CA LEU A 88 -8.78 -1.26 -2.86
C LEU A 88 -8.33 -0.98 -1.42
N ALA A 89 -7.15 -1.44 -1.02
CA ALA A 89 -6.61 -1.21 0.32
C ALA A 89 -6.46 0.29 0.67
N VAL A 90 -6.25 1.15 -0.33
CA VAL A 90 -6.20 2.61 -0.16
C VAL A 90 -7.57 3.17 0.29
N PHE A 91 -8.66 2.54 -0.16
CA PHE A 91 -10.05 2.92 0.15
C PHE A 91 -10.63 2.18 1.36
N ALA A 92 -9.89 1.23 1.93
CA ALA A 92 -10.31 0.50 3.13
C ALA A 92 -10.19 1.33 4.42
N THR A 93 -9.76 2.60 4.33
CA THR A 93 -9.81 3.53 5.45
C THR A 93 -11.27 3.86 5.77
N LYS A 94 -11.60 3.93 7.07
CA LYS A 94 -12.95 4.13 7.61
C LYS A 94 -13.79 5.08 6.76
N SER A 95 -15.03 4.68 6.49
CA SER A 95 -16.08 5.46 5.83
C SER A 95 -16.16 6.88 6.40
N GLY A 96 -15.47 7.84 5.78
CA GLY A 96 -15.47 9.23 6.23
C GLY A 96 -14.22 10.07 5.90
N SER A 97 -13.05 9.46 5.67
CA SER A 97 -11.78 10.21 5.72
C SER A 97 -11.41 11.08 4.50
N LEU A 98 -12.08 10.96 3.34
CA LEU A 98 -11.63 11.63 2.11
C LEU A 98 -12.70 12.45 1.38
N LYS A 99 -13.84 12.76 2.03
CA LYS A 99 -14.91 13.56 1.39
C LYS A 99 -14.67 15.08 1.46
N GLU A 100 -13.71 15.53 2.24
CA GLU A 100 -13.42 16.96 2.43
C GLU A 100 -12.11 17.35 1.74
N PRO A 101 -12.00 18.61 1.27
CA PRO A 101 -10.71 19.13 0.82
C PRO A 101 -9.66 18.90 1.91
N LEU A 102 -8.43 18.57 1.50
CA LEU A 102 -7.30 18.32 2.39
C LEU A 102 -7.02 19.59 3.23
N SER A 103 -7.68 19.72 4.38
CA SER A 103 -7.39 20.73 5.38
C SER A 103 -6.11 20.35 6.14
N ARG A 104 -5.47 21.34 6.76
CA ARG A 104 -4.24 21.13 7.57
C ARG A 104 -4.46 20.10 8.70
N GLU A 105 -5.66 20.05 9.24
CA GLU A 105 -6.09 19.11 10.28
C GLU A 105 -6.23 17.68 9.73
N ASN A 106 -6.80 17.52 8.53
CA ASN A 106 -6.90 16.22 7.85
C ASN A 106 -5.52 15.63 7.54
N ILE A 107 -4.53 16.48 7.27
CA ILE A 107 -3.14 16.06 6.98
C ILE A 107 -2.43 15.53 8.23
N GLN A 108 -2.63 16.16 9.39
CA GLN A 108 -2.07 15.63 10.64
C GLN A 108 -2.64 14.26 10.99
N GLU A 109 -3.93 14.04 10.79
CA GLU A 109 -4.55 12.74 11.01
C GLU A 109 -4.06 11.68 10.00
N ILE A 110 -3.87 12.05 8.73
CA ILE A 110 -3.24 11.17 7.73
C ILE A 110 -1.82 10.76 8.16
N PHE A 111 -1.03 11.70 8.71
CA PHE A 111 0.32 11.38 9.18
C PHE A 111 0.33 10.53 10.45
N LYS A 112 -0.58 10.79 11.41
CA LYS A 112 -0.72 9.93 12.60
C LYS A 112 -1.11 8.51 12.24
N ASP A 113 -2.06 8.34 11.30
CA ASP A 113 -2.46 7.01 10.83
C ASP A 113 -1.29 6.32 10.09
N ALA A 114 -0.50 7.09 9.32
CA ALA A 114 0.68 6.58 8.63
C ALA A 114 1.77 6.05 9.57
N ILE A 115 1.99 6.71 10.72
CA ILE A 115 3.01 6.31 11.70
C ILE A 115 2.55 5.10 12.53
N ARG A 116 1.23 4.93 12.72
CA ARG A 116 0.66 3.83 13.51
C ARG A 116 0.65 2.48 12.78
N ARG A 117 0.78 2.49 11.44
CA ARG A 117 0.72 1.30 10.56
C ARG A 117 2.11 0.82 10.17
#